data_AF-A0A7K0LRI6-F1
#
_entry.id   AF-A0A7K0LRI6-F1
#
_cell.length_a   1.000
_cell.length_b   1.000
_cell.length_c   1.000
_cell.angle_alpha   90.00
_cell.angle_beta   90.00
_cell.angle_gamma   90.00
#
_symmetry.space_group_name_H-M   'P 1'
#
loop_
_entity.id
_entity.type
_entity.pdbx_description
1 polymer ?
#
loop_
_entity_poly.entity_id
_entity_poly.type
_entity_poly.pdbx_seq_one_letter_code
_entity_poly.pdbx_strand_id
1 'polypeptide(L)'
;MAAVSSRDLDAAGITGADLRASYERCRELNAQHGKTYYLATLLLPPAKRPYVHALYGFARYADEIVDDLSSTLTEQQKADWLVTWGDAFLSDVKRGHSDDPVCNAVVDTVRRWDIPLEHFEAFLHSMRMDLTVTEYRTFDDLYEYVY
;
A
#
# COMPACT_ATOMS: atom_id res chain seq x y z
N MET A 1 20.31 20.48 -4.88
CA MET A 1 20.15 19.09 -5.36
C MET A 1 18.68 18.77 -5.30
N ALA A 2 18.03 18.44 -6.43
CA ALA A 2 16.69 17.87 -6.36
C ALA A 2 16.74 16.61 -5.49
N ALA A 3 15.75 16.40 -4.62
CA ALA A 3 15.68 15.21 -3.78
C ALA A 3 15.82 13.96 -4.67
N VAL A 4 16.46 12.90 -4.17
CA VAL A 4 16.72 11.65 -4.94
C VAL A 4 15.42 11.13 -5.59
N SER A 5 14.29 11.30 -4.91
CA SER A 5 12.97 10.96 -5.42
C SER A 5 12.53 11.75 -6.64
N SER A 6 12.90 13.03 -6.77
CA SER A 6 12.54 13.84 -7.93
C SER A 6 13.03 13.22 -9.23
N ARG A 7 14.26 12.68 -9.24
CA ARG A 7 14.83 12.02 -10.42
C ARG A 7 14.10 10.73 -10.79
N ASP A 8 13.71 9.95 -9.79
CA ASP A 8 12.99 8.69 -9.99
C ASP A 8 11.56 8.96 -10.51
N LEU A 9 10.89 10.00 -9.98
CA LEU A 9 9.58 10.46 -10.45
C LEU A 9 9.63 11.01 -11.87
N ASP A 10 10.65 11.81 -12.20
CA ASP A 10 10.86 12.32 -13.56
C ASP A 10 11.11 11.16 -14.54
N ALA A 11 11.94 10.18 -14.15
CA ALA A 11 12.23 8.99 -14.96
C ALA A 11 11.00 8.10 -15.18
N ALA A 12 10.07 8.09 -14.22
CA ALA A 12 8.79 7.39 -14.31
C ALA A 12 7.74 8.17 -15.14
N GLY A 13 8.00 9.43 -15.47
CA GLY A 13 7.06 10.31 -16.17
C GLY A 13 5.91 10.81 -15.27
N ILE A 14 6.14 10.91 -13.97
CA ILE A 14 5.16 11.36 -12.98
C ILE A 14 5.34 12.86 -12.76
N THR A 15 4.43 13.67 -13.30
CA THR A 15 4.60 15.13 -13.37
C THR A 15 3.64 15.92 -12.48
N GLY A 16 2.43 15.40 -12.21
CA GLY A 16 1.42 16.08 -11.39
C GLY A 16 1.87 16.27 -9.94
N ALA A 17 1.72 17.48 -9.41
CA ALA A 17 2.23 17.83 -8.07
C ALA A 17 1.64 16.95 -6.97
N ASP A 18 0.31 16.77 -6.96
CA ASP A 18 -0.39 15.97 -5.96
C ASP A 18 0.03 14.50 -6.05
N LEU A 19 0.13 13.96 -7.26
CA LEU A 19 0.56 12.58 -7.48
C LEU A 19 2.03 12.37 -7.06
N ARG A 20 2.92 13.34 -7.32
CA ARG A 20 4.31 13.29 -6.83
C ARG A 20 4.38 13.29 -5.32
N ALA A 21 3.55 14.08 -4.64
CA ALA A 21 3.46 14.08 -3.18
C ALA A 21 2.99 12.72 -2.64
N SER A 22 2.00 12.10 -3.29
CA SER A 22 1.53 10.75 -2.97
C SER A 22 2.63 9.69 -3.07
N TYR A 23 3.40 9.69 -4.17
CA TYR A 23 4.53 8.76 -4.32
C TYR A 23 5.64 9.02 -3.31
N GLU A 24 5.91 10.29 -2.98
CA GLU A 24 6.89 10.63 -1.93
C GLU A 24 6.44 10.09 -0.58
N ARG A 25 5.16 10.26 -0.23
CA ARG A 25 4.60 9.72 1.02
C ARG A 25 4.79 8.20 1.11
N CYS A 26 4.54 7.49 0.02
CA CYS A 26 4.77 6.04 -0.04
C CYS A 26 6.26 5.66 0.08
N ARG A 27 7.15 6.45 -0.53
CA ARG A 27 8.61 6.28 -0.38
C ARG A 27 9.04 6.48 1.07
N GLU A 28 8.53 7.50 1.74
CA GLU A 28 8.84 7.78 3.15
C GLU A 28 8.39 6.63 4.06
N LEU A 29 7.17 6.12 3.88
CA LEU A 29 6.67 4.95 4.59
C LEU A 29 7.60 3.74 4.39
N ASN A 30 8.01 3.46 3.15
CA ASN A 30 8.94 2.38 2.86
C ASN A 30 10.32 2.59 3.52
N ALA A 31 10.86 3.81 3.44
CA ALA A 31 12.15 4.13 4.06
C ALA A 31 12.13 4.00 5.59
N GLN A 32 11.01 4.34 6.23
CA GLN A 32 10.85 4.33 7.68
C GLN A 32 10.62 2.91 8.23
N HIS A 33 9.71 2.14 7.61
CA HIS A 33 9.25 0.86 8.14
C HIS A 33 9.90 -0.35 7.45
N GLY A 34 10.43 -0.17 6.24
CA GLY A 34 10.86 -1.25 5.36
C GLY A 34 12.33 -1.22 5.00
N LYS A 35 13.25 -0.90 5.92
CA LYS A 35 14.69 -0.65 5.59
C LYS A 35 15.29 -1.64 4.59
N THR A 36 15.08 -2.94 4.77
CA THR A 36 15.58 -3.98 3.84
C THR A 36 14.89 -3.90 2.47
N TYR A 37 13.56 -3.79 2.43
CA TYR A 37 12.78 -3.63 1.19
C TYR A 37 13.09 -2.32 0.47
N TYR A 38 13.30 -1.23 1.21
CA TYR A 38 13.70 0.06 0.69
C TYR A 38 15.06 -0.06 -0.02
N LEU A 39 16.06 -0.67 0.63
CA LEU A 39 17.37 -0.91 0.04
C LEU A 39 17.29 -1.81 -1.19
N ALA A 40 16.48 -2.88 -1.15
CA ALA A 40 16.24 -3.73 -2.32
C ALA A 40 15.58 -2.96 -3.47
N THR A 41 14.65 -2.05 -3.17
CA THR A 41 13.98 -1.21 -4.17
C THR A 41 14.99 -0.31 -4.89
N LEU A 42 16.03 0.18 -4.20
CA LEU A 42 17.07 1.00 -4.83
C LEU A 42 17.88 0.25 -5.91
N LEU A 43 17.86 -1.09 -5.93
CA LEU A 43 18.50 -1.90 -6.97
C LEU A 43 17.71 -1.91 -8.29
N LEU A 44 16.43 -1.50 -8.27
CA LEU A 44 15.60 -1.43 -9.46
C LEU A 44 15.94 -0.21 -10.32
N PRO A 45 15.58 -0.22 -11.62
CA PRO A 45 15.71 0.97 -12.47
C PRO A 45 14.95 2.17 -11.87
N PRO A 46 15.52 3.40 -11.90
CA PRO A 46 14.90 4.61 -11.37
C PRO A 46 13.42 4.78 -11.72
N ALA A 47 13.06 4.54 -12.98
CA ALA A 47 11.70 4.65 -13.50
C ALA A 47 10.69 3.63 -12.92
N LYS A 48 11.14 2.62 -12.16
CA LYS A 48 10.29 1.58 -11.57
C LYS A 48 10.10 1.73 -10.07
N ARG A 49 11.05 2.38 -9.38
CA ARG A 49 11.08 2.51 -7.92
C ARG A 49 9.83 3.19 -7.35
N PRO A 50 9.28 4.29 -7.93
CA PRO A 50 8.10 4.94 -7.37
C PRO A 50 6.92 3.98 -7.22
N TYR A 51 6.68 3.13 -8.22
CA TYR A 51 5.60 2.15 -8.22
C TYR A 51 5.76 1.09 -7.12
N VAL A 52 7.00 0.63 -6.89
CA VAL A 52 7.29 -0.32 -5.80
C VAL A 52 7.15 0.35 -4.43
N HIS A 53 7.57 1.61 -4.30
CA HIS A 53 7.30 2.38 -3.09
C HIS A 53 5.80 2.54 -2.83
N ALA A 54 4.98 2.80 -3.86
CA ALA A 54 3.53 2.88 -3.75
C ALA A 54 2.90 1.58 -3.23
N LEU A 55 3.25 0.44 -3.85
CA LEU A 55 2.75 -0.87 -3.40
C LEU A 55 3.15 -1.18 -1.95
N TYR A 56 4.41 -0.89 -1.59
CA TYR A 56 4.86 -1.05 -0.20
C TYR A 56 4.10 -0.11 0.75
N GLY A 57 3.92 1.15 0.37
CA GLY A 57 3.21 2.15 1.17
C GLY A 57 1.77 1.74 1.46
N PHE A 58 1.07 1.16 0.47
CA PHE A 58 -0.26 0.60 0.65
C PHE A 58 -0.28 -0.52 1.70
N ALA A 59 0.57 -1.54 1.52
CA ALA A 59 0.62 -2.67 2.43
C ALA A 59 1.03 -2.22 3.85
N ARG A 60 1.96 -1.26 3.95
CA ARG A 60 2.37 -0.75 5.25
C ARG A 60 1.25 0.02 5.94
N TYR A 61 0.53 0.87 5.21
CA TYR A 61 -0.56 1.65 5.78
C TYR A 61 -1.72 0.77 6.26
N ALA A 62 -2.07 -0.29 5.51
CA ALA A 62 -3.07 -1.27 5.93
C ALA A 62 -2.67 -1.98 7.24
N ASP A 63 -1.42 -2.42 7.33
CA ASP A 63 -0.89 -3.03 8.56
C ASP A 63 -0.84 -2.03 9.72
N GLU A 64 -0.50 -0.76 9.49
CA GLU A 64 -0.59 0.25 10.55
C GLU A 64 -2.01 0.39 11.11
N ILE A 65 -3.06 0.23 10.28
CA ILE A 65 -4.45 0.24 10.77
C ILE A 65 -4.71 -0.94 11.73
N VAL A 66 -4.13 -2.11 11.45
CA VAL A 66 -4.28 -3.34 12.25
C VAL A 66 -3.40 -3.29 13.52
N ASP A 67 -2.13 -2.94 13.34
CA ASP A 67 -1.04 -3.07 14.30
C ASP A 67 -0.73 -1.80 15.10
N ASP A 68 -1.40 -0.65 14.88
CA ASP A 68 -1.11 0.57 15.63
C ASP A 68 -1.33 0.37 17.14
N LEU A 69 -0.24 0.05 17.85
CA LEU A 69 -0.16 -0.17 19.29
C LEU A 69 -0.40 1.11 20.09
N SER A 70 -0.37 2.28 19.43
CA SER A 70 -0.69 3.57 20.02
C SER A 70 -2.14 4.01 19.79
N SER A 71 -2.88 3.24 19.00
CA SER A 71 -4.29 3.48 18.73
C SER A 71 -5.14 3.26 19.97
N THR A 72 -6.04 4.19 20.24
CA THR A 72 -7.08 4.04 21.28
C THR A 72 -8.33 3.32 20.76
N LEU A 73 -8.29 2.84 19.51
CA LEU A 73 -9.38 2.14 18.87
C LEU A 73 -9.49 0.70 19.38
N THR A 74 -10.72 0.22 19.50
CA THR A 74 -11.02 -1.19 19.70
C THR A 74 -10.76 -1.99 18.42
N GLU A 75 -10.57 -3.32 18.54
CA GLU A 75 -10.39 -4.21 17.37
C GLU A 75 -11.55 -4.09 16.36
N GLN A 76 -12.78 -3.90 16.83
CA GLN A 76 -13.92 -3.66 15.94
C GLN A 76 -13.79 -2.35 15.16
N GLN A 77 -13.30 -1.28 15.79
CA GLN A 77 -13.11 0.00 15.11
C GLN A 77 -11.97 -0.05 14.09
N LYS A 78 -10.91 -0.81 14.37
CA LYS A 78 -9.85 -1.09 13.39
C LYS A 78 -10.39 -1.88 12.20
N ALA A 79 -11.22 -2.89 12.45
CA ALA A 79 -11.89 -3.65 11.40
C ALA A 79 -12.78 -2.76 10.53
N ASP A 80 -13.63 -1.94 11.15
CA ASP A 80 -14.51 -1.01 10.44
C ASP A 80 -13.70 -0.01 9.61
N TRP A 81 -12.58 0.49 10.13
CA TRP A 81 -11.66 1.34 9.38
C TRP A 81 -11.08 0.59 8.19
N LEU A 82 -10.42 -0.55 8.39
CA LEU A 82 -9.77 -1.31 7.32
C LEU A 82 -10.77 -1.66 6.20
N VAL A 83 -11.99 -2.05 6.55
CA VAL A 83 -13.07 -2.30 5.59
C VAL A 83 -13.42 -1.03 4.82
N THR A 84 -13.71 0.07 5.53
CA THR A 84 -14.12 1.34 4.90
C THR A 84 -13.03 1.89 3.98
N TRP A 85 -11.78 1.87 4.43
CA TRP A 85 -10.63 2.35 3.68
C TRP A 85 -10.33 1.45 2.46
N GLY A 86 -10.38 0.13 2.64
CA GLY A 86 -10.18 -0.84 1.57
C GLY A 86 -11.25 -0.73 0.48
N ASP A 87 -12.53 -0.63 0.86
CA ASP A 87 -13.65 -0.50 -0.08
C ASP A 87 -13.60 0.85 -0.84
N ALA A 88 -13.19 1.92 -0.16
CA ALA A 88 -12.93 3.22 -0.78
C ALA A 88 -11.80 3.11 -1.81
N PHE A 89 -10.68 2.47 -1.46
CA PHE A 89 -9.57 2.23 -2.39
C PHE A 89 -10.01 1.45 -3.64
N LEU A 90 -10.73 0.35 -3.47
CA LEU A 90 -11.23 -0.45 -4.61
C LEU A 90 -12.16 0.36 -5.53
N SER A 91 -12.96 1.26 -4.94
CA SER A 91 -13.80 2.20 -5.69
C SER A 91 -12.97 3.27 -6.41
N ASP A 92 -11.91 3.75 -5.77
CA ASP A 92 -10.99 4.76 -6.31
C ASP A 92 -10.16 4.24 -7.49
N VAL A 93 -9.76 2.97 -7.47
CA VAL A 93 -9.10 2.34 -8.62
C VAL A 93 -10.01 2.38 -9.86
N LYS A 94 -11.30 2.07 -9.67
CA LYS A 94 -12.31 2.15 -10.74
C LYS A 94 -12.52 3.59 -11.22
N ARG A 95 -12.59 4.56 -10.28
CA ARG A 95 -12.68 6.00 -10.55
C ARG A 95 -11.44 6.56 -11.27
N GLY A 96 -10.27 5.98 -10.99
CA GLY A 96 -8.97 6.39 -11.50
C GLY A 96 -8.28 7.49 -10.71
N HIS A 97 -8.78 7.82 -9.52
CA HIS A 97 -8.20 8.79 -8.61
C HIS A 97 -8.64 8.52 -7.18
N SER A 98 -7.81 8.91 -6.22
CA SER A 98 -8.08 8.84 -4.78
C SER A 98 -7.72 10.18 -4.13
N ASP A 99 -8.54 10.60 -3.17
CA ASP A 99 -8.29 11.77 -2.32
C ASP A 99 -7.37 11.43 -1.14
N ASP A 100 -7.20 10.13 -0.83
CA ASP A 100 -6.21 9.64 0.12
C ASP A 100 -4.79 9.69 -0.51
N PRO A 101 -3.81 10.35 0.15
CA PRO A 101 -2.46 10.52 -0.38
C PRO A 101 -1.70 9.22 -0.63
N VAL A 102 -1.90 8.15 0.15
CA VAL A 102 -1.24 6.86 -0.07
C VAL A 102 -1.92 6.15 -1.24
N CYS A 103 -3.25 6.07 -1.21
CA CYS A 103 -4.04 5.38 -2.23
C CYS A 103 -3.89 6.02 -3.62
N ASN A 104 -3.73 7.33 -3.75
CA ASN A 104 -3.63 7.99 -5.05
C ASN A 104 -2.41 7.51 -5.87
N ALA A 105 -1.25 7.29 -5.23
CA ALA A 105 -0.08 6.72 -5.91
C ALA A 105 -0.32 5.26 -6.34
N VAL A 106 -1.06 4.51 -5.53
CA VAL A 106 -1.39 3.11 -5.79
C VAL A 106 -2.40 3.00 -6.93
N VAL A 107 -3.43 3.85 -6.96
CA VAL A 107 -4.41 3.92 -8.06
C VAL A 107 -3.71 4.21 -9.39
N ASP A 108 -2.79 5.18 -9.43
CA ASP A 108 -1.98 5.43 -10.62
C ASP A 108 -1.14 4.19 -11.00
N THR A 109 -0.47 3.58 -10.02
CA THR A 109 0.33 2.36 -10.22
C THR A 109 -0.49 1.22 -10.81
N VAL A 110 -1.64 0.91 -10.22
CA VAL A 110 -2.53 -0.18 -10.66
C VAL A 110 -2.97 0.02 -12.10
N ARG A 111 -3.42 1.22 -12.44
CA ARG A 111 -3.93 1.52 -13.79
C ARG A 111 -2.83 1.55 -14.84
N ARG A 112 -1.66 2.07 -14.49
CA ARG A 112 -0.53 2.19 -15.42
C ARG A 112 0.08 0.84 -15.79
N TRP A 113 -0.03 -0.13 -14.89
CA TRP A 113 0.56 -1.45 -15.02
C TRP A 113 -0.46 -2.57 -15.22
N ASP A 114 -1.75 -2.22 -15.30
CA ASP A 114 -2.86 -3.16 -15.42
C ASP A 114 -2.80 -4.26 -14.36
N ILE A 115 -2.52 -3.87 -13.11
CA ILE A 115 -2.41 -4.81 -12.00
C ILE A 115 -3.82 -5.31 -11.65
N PRO A 116 -4.05 -6.63 -11.60
CA PRO A 116 -5.35 -7.18 -11.22
C PRO A 116 -5.79 -6.71 -9.83
N LEU A 117 -7.03 -6.21 -9.71
CA LEU A 117 -7.60 -5.80 -8.41
C LEU A 117 -7.71 -6.97 -7.43
N GLU A 118 -7.83 -8.20 -7.92
CA GLU A 118 -7.93 -9.41 -7.10
C GLU A 118 -6.76 -9.57 -6.12
N HIS A 119 -5.56 -9.07 -6.46
CA HIS A 119 -4.42 -9.10 -5.54
C HIS A 119 -4.61 -8.16 -4.34
N PHE A 120 -5.26 -7.01 -4.54
CA PHE A 120 -5.57 -6.09 -3.46
C PHE A 120 -6.75 -6.58 -2.63
N GLU A 121 -7.75 -7.20 -3.26
CA GLU A 121 -8.87 -7.85 -2.58
C GLU A 121 -8.38 -9.00 -1.68
N ALA A 122 -7.50 -9.86 -2.20
CA ALA A 122 -6.85 -10.93 -1.44
C ALA A 122 -6.03 -10.39 -0.27
N PHE A 123 -5.17 -9.40 -0.51
CA PHE A 123 -4.38 -8.78 0.55
C PHE A 123 -5.27 -8.18 1.67
N LEU A 124 -6.32 -7.45 1.31
CA LEU A 124 -7.25 -6.87 2.28
C LEU A 124 -8.04 -7.95 3.04
N HIS A 125 -8.32 -9.09 2.40
CA HIS A 125 -8.90 -10.26 3.07
C HIS A 125 -7.96 -10.81 4.15
N SER A 126 -6.68 -11.02 3.84
CA SER A 126 -5.69 -11.48 4.83
C SER A 126 -5.53 -10.50 6.00
N MET A 127 -5.52 -9.18 5.74
CA MET A 127 -5.48 -8.17 6.80
C MET A 127 -6.74 -8.16 7.69
N ARG A 128 -7.91 -8.54 7.15
CA ARG A 128 -9.13 -8.71 7.96
C ARG A 128 -9.08 -9.97 8.82
N MET A 129 -8.43 -11.04 8.34
CA MET A 129 -8.22 -12.25 9.12
C MET A 129 -7.37 -11.96 10.36
N ASP A 130 -6.31 -11.15 10.25
CA ASP A 130 -5.44 -10.77 11.38
C ASP A 130 -6.19 -10.14 12.56
N LEU A 131 -7.33 -9.49 12.32
CA LEU A 131 -8.13 -8.84 13.36
C LEU A 131 -8.97 -9.82 14.20
N THR A 132 -9.23 -11.02 13.70
CA THR A 132 -10.20 -11.96 14.32
C THR A 132 -9.69 -13.38 14.48
N VAL A 133 -8.70 -13.80 13.68
CA VAL A 133 -8.15 -15.14 13.66
C VAL A 133 -6.82 -15.17 14.39
N THR A 134 -6.74 -15.97 15.45
CA THR A 134 -5.54 -16.11 16.27
C THR A 134 -4.88 -17.49 16.17
N GLU A 135 -5.57 -18.47 15.58
CA GLU A 135 -5.07 -19.82 15.34
C GLU A 135 -5.57 -20.37 14.00
N TYR A 136 -4.70 -21.10 13.29
CA TYR A 136 -5.02 -21.85 12.08
C TYR A 136 -4.97 -23.35 12.38
N ARG A 137 -6.07 -24.06 12.16
CA ARG A 137 -6.18 -25.49 12.54
C ARG A 137 -5.61 -26.42 11.49
N THR A 138 -5.69 -26.00 10.23
CA THR A 138 -5.22 -26.76 9.09
C THR A 138 -4.22 -25.95 8.28
N PHE A 139 -3.45 -26.65 7.46
CA PHE A 139 -2.58 -25.98 6.49
C PHE A 139 -3.39 -25.18 5.46
N ASP A 140 -4.59 -25.63 5.10
CA ASP A 140 -5.45 -24.93 4.15
C ASP A 140 -5.91 -23.58 4.73
N ASP A 141 -6.27 -23.53 6.03
CA ASP A 141 -6.61 -22.27 6.70
C ASP A 141 -5.41 -21.29 6.72
N LEU A 142 -4.20 -21.82 6.95
CA LEU A 142 -2.98 -21.02 6.89
C LEU A 142 -2.65 -20.58 5.46
N TYR A 143 -2.91 -21.44 4.47
CA TYR A 143 -2.64 -21.16 3.07
C TYR A 143 -3.51 -20.01 2.56
N GLU A 144 -4.78 -19.97 2.95
CA GLU A 144 -5.68 -18.85 2.66
C GLU A 144 -5.14 -17.53 3.23
N TYR A 145 -4.62 -17.55 4.45
CA TYR A 145 -4.06 -16.37 5.09
C TYR A 145 -2.81 -15.81 4.37
N VAL A 146 -1.91 -16.68 3.92
CA VAL A 146 -0.61 -16.27 3.34
C VAL A 146 -0.63 -16.00 1.82
N TYR A 147 -1.77 -16.21 1.16
CA TYR A 147 -1.95 -16.01 -0.28
C TYR A 147 -1.88 -14.53 -0.68
#